data_AF-J4NVZ6-F1
#
_entry.id   AF-J4NVZ6-F1
#
_cell.length_a   1.000
_cell.length_b   1.000
_cell.length_c   1.000
_cell.angle_alpha   90.00
_cell.angle_beta   90.00
_cell.angle_gamma   90.00
#
_symmetry.space_group_name_H-M   'P 1'
#
loop_
_entity.id
_entity.type
_entity.pdbx_description
1 polymer ?
#
loop_
_entity_poly.entity_id
_entity_poly.type
_entity_poly.pdbx_seq_one_letter_code
_entity_poly.pdbx_strand_id
1 'polypeptide(L)'
;MSQEILDRSDVDLRQQSDDTSVETPDNGEIAAVSVAAVTYKGPLPPPAILQGYKEINPAYADMIMQDFVKNSEHYRNAEMAELEAQIKESRMGQRMAFLLSLALLCIVALSVWLGNITFAGLSGGTFIVLLLVGFLKKNQQR
;
A
#
# COMPACT_ATOMS: atom_id res chain seq x y z
N MET A 1 2.83 18.76 65.08
CA MET A 1 2.27 17.85 64.05
C MET A 1 3.10 18.09 62.80
N SER A 2 4.41 17.83 62.85
CA SER A 2 5.07 16.51 62.71
C SER A 2 4.61 15.77 61.46
N GLN A 3 5.62 15.41 60.64
CA GLN A 3 5.60 14.56 59.45
C GLN A 3 5.33 15.23 58.11
N GLU A 4 6.34 15.92 57.56
CA GLU A 4 6.73 15.73 56.15
C GLU A 4 8.24 16.06 55.99
N ILE A 5 9.05 15.48 56.87
CA ILE A 5 10.47 15.27 56.63
C ILE A 5 10.54 13.93 55.90
N LEU A 6 10.69 13.95 54.59
CA LEU A 6 11.38 12.92 53.79
C LEU A 6 11.24 13.35 52.33
N ASP A 7 12.32 13.18 51.56
CA ASP A 7 12.31 13.21 50.09
C ASP A 7 12.62 14.54 49.38
N ARG A 8 13.63 15.30 49.82
CA ARG A 8 14.35 16.24 48.92
C ARG A 8 15.87 16.24 49.10
N SER A 9 16.42 15.16 49.66
CA SER A 9 17.86 14.98 49.87
C SER A 9 18.59 14.36 48.66
N ASP A 10 18.12 14.61 47.42
CA ASP A 10 18.71 14.05 46.19
C ASP A 10 18.96 15.11 45.09
N VAL A 11 18.77 16.41 45.36
CA VAL A 11 18.91 17.47 44.35
C VAL A 11 20.25 18.23 44.46
N ASP A 12 21.14 17.83 45.38
CA ASP A 12 22.38 18.58 45.71
C ASP A 12 23.67 18.04 45.07
N LEU A 13 23.61 17.25 43.99
CA LEU A 13 24.82 16.64 43.39
C LEU A 13 25.04 16.90 41.90
N ARG A 14 24.45 17.96 41.31
CA ARG A 14 24.72 18.30 39.89
C ARG A 14 25.01 19.77 39.57
N GLN A 15 25.34 20.61 40.55
CA GLN A 15 25.75 22.00 40.31
C GLN A 15 27.26 22.25 40.48
N GLN A 16 28.11 21.27 40.15
CA GLN A 16 29.56 21.45 40.14
C GLN A 16 30.17 20.90 38.84
N SER A 17 29.98 21.62 37.74
CA SER A 17 30.89 21.64 36.59
C SER A 17 30.46 22.76 35.63
N ASP A 18 30.48 24.00 36.11
CA ASP A 18 30.31 25.20 35.28
C ASP A 18 31.54 26.09 35.43
N ASP A 19 32.70 25.51 35.12
CA ASP A 19 33.95 26.24 34.99
C ASP A 19 34.75 25.65 33.82
N THR A 20 34.40 26.10 32.61
CA THR A 20 35.38 26.24 31.53
C THR A 20 35.01 27.51 30.80
N SER A 21 35.71 28.56 31.20
CA SER A 21 35.71 29.88 30.60
C SER A 21 35.99 29.76 29.10
N VAL A 22 34.94 29.85 28.28
CA VAL A 22 35.08 30.11 26.85
C VAL A 22 35.31 31.61 26.73
N GLU A 23 36.56 31.98 26.48
CA GLU A 23 36.96 33.35 26.16
C GLU A 23 36.15 33.85 24.96
N THR A 24 35.35 34.89 25.18
CA THR A 24 34.66 35.64 24.14
C THR A 24 35.62 36.68 23.55
N PRO A 25 35.87 36.69 22.22
CA PRO A 25 36.10 37.93 21.52
C PRO A 25 34.76 38.44 20.97
N ASP A 26 34.37 39.55 21.55
CA ASP A 26 33.54 40.62 20.97
C ASP A 26 33.85 40.87 19.48
N ASN A 27 32.91 40.53 18.59
CA ASN A 27 32.39 41.48 17.59
C ASN A 27 31.17 40.89 16.86
N GLY A 28 30.13 41.69 16.71
CA GLY A 28 28.82 41.25 16.22
C GLY A 28 28.79 40.78 14.77
N GLU A 29 28.41 39.53 14.57
CA GLU A 29 27.55 39.10 13.46
C GLU A 29 26.99 37.73 13.83
N ILE A 30 25.77 37.67 14.40
CA ILE A 30 25.05 36.39 14.43
C ILE A 30 24.62 36.14 12.99
N ALA A 31 25.52 35.55 12.21
CA ALA A 31 25.22 35.04 10.89
C ALA A 31 24.15 33.96 11.07
N ALA A 32 22.89 34.33 10.81
CA ALA A 32 21.78 33.40 10.75
C ALA A 32 22.11 32.37 9.67
N VAL A 33 22.57 31.18 10.08
CA VAL A 33 22.78 30.05 9.18
C VAL A 33 21.41 29.63 8.66
N SER A 34 21.06 30.09 7.47
CA SER A 34 19.85 29.69 6.76
C SER A 34 20.07 28.32 6.14
N VAL A 35 19.47 27.29 6.72
CA VAL A 35 19.46 25.94 6.12
C VAL A 35 18.42 25.94 5.00
N ALA A 36 18.89 26.00 3.75
CA ALA A 36 18.02 25.84 2.59
C ALA A 36 17.57 24.37 2.47
N ALA A 37 16.38 24.06 2.97
CA ALA A 37 15.78 22.74 2.82
C ALA A 37 15.31 22.53 1.36
N VAL A 38 16.09 21.83 0.56
CA VAL A 38 15.67 21.41 -0.79
C VAL A 38 14.67 20.26 -0.64
N THR A 39 13.38 20.58 -0.75
CA THR A 39 12.32 19.56 -0.78
C THR A 39 12.28 18.96 -2.17
N TYR A 40 12.49 17.65 -2.28
CA TYR A 40 12.33 16.94 -3.54
C TYR A 40 11.09 16.06 -3.56
N LYS A 41 10.40 16.05 -4.69
CA LYS A 41 9.23 15.20 -4.95
C LYS A 41 9.47 14.42 -6.23
N GLY A 42 9.79 13.15 -6.04
CA GLY A 42 9.95 12.21 -7.13
C GLY A 42 10.95 11.11 -6.77
N PRO A 43 10.84 9.94 -7.39
CA PRO A 43 11.77 8.84 -7.21
C PRO A 43 13.16 9.10 -7.84
N LEU A 44 13.26 10.10 -8.73
CA LEU A 44 14.50 10.51 -9.36
C LEU A 44 15.03 11.80 -8.71
N PRO A 45 16.32 11.91 -8.35
CA PRO A 45 16.89 13.16 -7.86
C PRO A 45 16.88 14.29 -8.92
N PRO A 46 16.93 15.57 -8.51
CA PRO A 46 16.98 16.68 -9.45
C PRO A 46 18.23 16.65 -10.32
N PRO A 47 18.16 17.22 -11.53
CA PRO A 47 19.31 17.34 -12.42
C PRO A 47 20.52 17.99 -11.75
N ALA A 48 20.30 19.00 -10.90
CA ALA A 48 21.37 19.69 -10.17
C ALA A 48 22.11 18.77 -9.18
N ILE A 49 21.38 17.87 -8.50
CA ILE A 49 21.96 16.92 -7.55
C ILE A 49 22.60 15.74 -8.29
N LEU A 50 21.99 15.26 -9.38
CA LEU A 50 22.58 14.27 -10.29
C LEU A 50 23.91 14.76 -10.88
N GLN A 51 24.01 16.04 -11.20
CA GLN A 51 25.23 16.65 -11.70
C GLN A 51 26.33 16.66 -10.63
N GLY A 52 25.98 16.94 -9.37
CA GLY A 52 26.91 16.78 -8.24
C GLY A 52 27.43 15.35 -8.08
N TYR A 53 26.57 14.33 -8.25
CA TYR A 53 27.01 12.93 -8.24
C TYR A 53 27.94 12.61 -9.41
N LYS A 54 27.66 13.15 -10.60
CA LYS A 54 28.49 12.98 -11.80
C LYS A 54 29.88 13.62 -11.66
N GLU A 55 29.97 14.76 -10.97
CA GLU A 55 31.22 15.47 -10.68
C GLU A 55 32.13 14.68 -9.72
N ILE A 56 31.56 13.94 -8.78
CA ILE A 56 32.31 13.03 -7.90
C ILE A 56 32.77 11.81 -8.68
N ASN A 57 31.83 11.13 -9.35
CA ASN A 57 32.13 10.00 -10.24
C ASN A 57 30.99 9.84 -11.26
N PRO A 58 31.27 9.85 -12.57
CA PRO A 58 30.24 9.67 -13.58
C PRO A 58 29.41 8.38 -13.40
N ALA A 59 30.01 7.31 -12.85
CA ALA A 59 29.32 6.05 -12.61
C ALA A 59 28.16 6.16 -11.60
N TYR A 60 28.19 7.11 -10.67
CA TYR A 60 27.13 7.24 -9.65
C TYR A 60 25.81 7.73 -10.23
N ALA A 61 25.86 8.69 -11.16
CA ALA A 61 24.67 9.16 -11.87
C ALA A 61 24.06 8.02 -12.72
N ASP A 62 24.91 7.22 -13.37
CA ASP A 62 24.47 6.07 -14.18
C ASP A 62 23.86 4.95 -13.32
N MET A 63 24.43 4.66 -12.15
CA MET A 63 23.87 3.69 -11.19
C MET A 63 22.48 4.10 -10.70
N ILE A 64 22.29 5.37 -10.33
CA ILE A 64 20.99 5.90 -9.89
C ILE A 64 19.95 5.77 -11.01
N MET A 65 20.33 6.11 -12.25
CA MET A 65 19.43 6.00 -13.39
C MET A 65 19.08 4.54 -13.70
N GLN A 66 20.04 3.63 -13.60
CA GLN A 66 19.84 2.20 -13.83
C GLN A 66 18.94 1.57 -12.75
N ASP A 67 19.15 1.93 -11.48
CA ASP A 67 18.28 1.51 -10.38
C ASP A 67 16.86 2.05 -10.55
N PHE A 68 16.70 3.29 -11.03
CA PHE A 68 15.38 3.84 -11.35
C PHE A 68 14.66 3.06 -12.46
N VAL A 69 15.35 2.75 -13.56
CA VAL A 69 14.78 1.97 -14.67
C VAL A 69 14.37 0.59 -14.18
N LYS A 70 15.24 -0.11 -13.44
CA LYS A 70 14.96 -1.43 -12.89
C LYS A 70 13.76 -1.42 -11.93
N ASN A 71 13.65 -0.40 -11.10
CA ASN A 71 12.53 -0.23 -10.18
C ASN A 71 11.22 0.05 -10.95
N SER A 72 11.27 0.89 -11.98
CA SER A 72 10.11 1.17 -12.84
C SER A 72 9.65 -0.08 -13.60
N GLU A 73 10.57 -0.89 -14.10
CA GLU A 73 10.26 -2.19 -14.70
C GLU A 73 9.60 -3.14 -13.70
N HIS A 74 10.11 -3.20 -12.46
CA HIS A 74 9.50 -4.02 -11.42
C HIS A 74 8.05 -3.60 -11.11
N TYR A 75 7.80 -2.30 -10.95
CA TYR A 75 6.43 -1.78 -10.74
C TYR A 75 5.51 -2.13 -11.89
N ARG A 76 5.96 -1.92 -13.13
CA ARG A 76 5.14 -2.22 -14.31
C ARG A 76 4.87 -3.72 -14.44
N ASN A 77 5.85 -4.57 -14.13
CA ASN A 77 5.68 -6.02 -14.13
C ASN A 77 4.72 -6.48 -13.02
N ALA A 78 4.77 -5.86 -11.84
CA ALA A 78 3.84 -6.15 -10.75
C ALA A 78 2.40 -5.75 -11.13
N GLU A 79 2.21 -4.57 -11.72
CA GLU A 79 0.91 -4.11 -12.22
C GLU A 79 0.36 -5.05 -13.32
N MET A 80 1.20 -5.47 -14.26
CA MET A 80 0.82 -6.44 -15.28
C MET A 80 0.44 -7.79 -14.67
N ALA A 81 1.21 -8.29 -13.70
CA ALA A 81 0.92 -9.56 -13.02
C ALA A 81 -0.41 -9.49 -12.24
N GLU A 82 -0.70 -8.34 -11.61
CA GLU A 82 -1.98 -8.11 -10.92
C GLU A 82 -3.15 -8.10 -11.91
N LEU A 83 -3.02 -7.41 -13.05
CA LEU A 83 -4.03 -7.40 -14.10
C LEU A 83 -4.26 -8.79 -14.68
N GLU A 84 -3.19 -9.54 -14.95
CA GLU A 84 -3.26 -10.92 -15.44
C GLU A 84 -3.95 -11.85 -14.43
N ALA A 85 -3.64 -11.69 -13.13
CA ALA A 85 -4.28 -12.44 -12.06
C ALA A 85 -5.80 -12.16 -12.01
N GLN A 86 -6.20 -10.89 -12.09
CA GLN A 86 -7.61 -10.50 -12.13
C GLN A 86 -8.34 -11.08 -13.36
N ILE A 87 -7.71 -11.04 -14.54
CA ILE A 87 -8.26 -11.62 -15.76
C ILE A 87 -8.40 -13.14 -15.62
N LYS A 88 -7.40 -13.81 -15.06
CA LYS A 88 -7.42 -15.27 -14.86
C LYS A 88 -8.50 -15.67 -13.86
N GLU A 89 -8.61 -14.97 -12.74
CA GLU A 89 -9.64 -15.18 -11.73
C GLU A 89 -11.05 -15.01 -12.32
N SER A 90 -11.27 -13.95 -13.10
CA SER A 90 -12.50 -13.70 -13.85
C SER A 90 -12.88 -14.87 -14.77
N ARG A 91 -11.91 -15.36 -15.57
CA ARG A 91 -12.15 -16.48 -16.50
C ARG A 91 -12.45 -17.79 -15.78
N MET A 92 -11.77 -18.10 -14.67
CA MET A 92 -12.04 -19.33 -13.93
C MET A 92 -13.37 -19.26 -13.19
N GLY A 93 -13.73 -18.10 -12.62
CA GLY A 93 -15.03 -17.86 -12.01
C GLY A 93 -16.17 -18.05 -13.02
N GLN A 94 -16.02 -17.54 -14.24
CA GLN A 94 -17.03 -17.72 -15.30
C GLN A 94 -17.20 -19.19 -15.72
N ARG A 95 -16.10 -19.95 -15.81
CA ARG A 95 -16.15 -21.39 -16.14
C ARG A 95 -16.85 -22.20 -15.04
N MET A 96 -16.54 -21.94 -13.77
CA MET A 96 -17.19 -22.61 -12.64
C MET A 96 -18.68 -22.26 -12.56
N ALA A 97 -19.05 -21.00 -12.78
CA ALA A 97 -20.45 -20.57 -12.83
C ALA A 97 -21.21 -21.24 -13.98
N PHE A 98 -20.58 -21.37 -15.16
CA PHE A 98 -21.19 -22.07 -16.29
C PHE A 98 -21.45 -23.55 -15.99
N LEU A 99 -20.46 -24.26 -15.44
CA LEU A 99 -20.61 -25.67 -15.06
C LEU A 99 -21.68 -25.86 -13.98
N LEU A 100 -21.71 -24.97 -12.97
CA LEU A 100 -22.72 -25.02 -11.91
C LEU A 100 -24.12 -24.78 -12.47
N SER A 101 -24.29 -23.78 -13.35
CA SER A 101 -25.56 -23.51 -14.01
C SER A 101 -26.01 -24.68 -14.89
N LEU A 102 -25.09 -25.35 -15.57
CA LEU A 102 -25.39 -26.52 -16.39
C LEU A 102 -25.81 -27.72 -15.52
N ALA A 103 -25.10 -27.99 -14.42
CA ALA A 103 -25.47 -29.04 -13.48
C ALA A 103 -26.87 -28.81 -12.88
N LEU A 104 -27.16 -27.57 -12.50
CA LEU A 104 -28.47 -27.15 -12.01
C LEU A 104 -29.58 -27.36 -13.03
N LEU A 105 -29.34 -26.99 -14.30
CA LEU A 105 -30.26 -27.24 -15.39
C LEU A 105 -30.56 -28.73 -15.54
N CYS A 106 -29.53 -29.59 -15.48
CA CYS A 106 -29.70 -31.05 -15.54
C CYS A 106 -30.54 -31.59 -14.38
N ILE A 107 -30.33 -31.10 -13.16
CA ILE A 107 -31.13 -31.52 -11.99
C ILE A 107 -32.60 -31.15 -12.17
N VAL A 108 -32.89 -29.93 -12.63
CA VAL A 108 -34.28 -29.50 -12.90
C VAL A 108 -34.90 -30.35 -14.00
N ALA A 109 -34.17 -30.61 -15.10
CA ALA A 109 -34.65 -31.44 -16.21
C ALA A 109 -34.96 -32.88 -15.76
N LEU A 110 -34.11 -33.50 -14.94
CA LEU A 110 -34.36 -34.83 -14.37
C LEU A 110 -35.57 -34.84 -13.43
N SER A 111 -35.74 -33.78 -12.62
CA SER A 111 -36.88 -33.65 -11.71
C SER A 111 -38.22 -33.57 -12.45
N VAL A 112 -38.27 -32.83 -13.57
CA VAL A 112 -39.42 -32.78 -14.46
C VAL A 112 -39.69 -34.16 -15.08
N TRP A 113 -38.64 -34.88 -15.49
CA TRP A 113 -38.77 -36.20 -16.09
C TRP A 113 -39.31 -37.27 -15.11
N LEU A 114 -39.02 -37.13 -13.81
CA LEU A 114 -39.58 -37.96 -12.74
C LEU A 114 -41.05 -37.65 -12.40
N GLY A 115 -41.65 -36.62 -13.01
CA GLY A 115 -43.08 -36.31 -12.88
C GLY A 115 -43.48 -35.52 -11.63
N ASN A 116 -42.53 -35.09 -10.79
CA ASN A 116 -42.79 -34.28 -9.61
C ASN A 116 -42.84 -32.78 -9.94
N ILE A 117 -43.94 -32.35 -10.57
CA ILE A 117 -44.18 -30.96 -11.03
C ILE A 117 -44.03 -29.92 -9.91
N THR A 118 -44.50 -30.22 -8.70
CA THR A 118 -44.46 -29.28 -7.56
C THR A 118 -43.04 -28.97 -7.10
N PHE A 119 -42.19 -29.99 -7.02
CA PHE A 119 -40.77 -29.82 -6.66
C PHE A 119 -39.96 -29.22 -7.80
N ALA A 120 -40.25 -29.59 -9.05
CA ALA A 120 -39.61 -29.02 -10.22
C ALA A 120 -39.91 -27.52 -10.38
N GLY A 121 -41.17 -27.11 -10.17
CA GLY A 121 -41.59 -25.71 -10.24
C GLY A 121 -40.99 -24.85 -9.13
N LEU A 122 -41.00 -25.32 -7.88
CA LEU A 122 -40.45 -24.58 -6.75
C LEU A 122 -38.92 -24.42 -6.87
N SER A 123 -38.20 -25.52 -7.14
CA SER A 123 -36.74 -25.49 -7.30
C SER A 123 -36.31 -24.69 -8.52
N GLY A 124 -36.92 -24.94 -9.69
CA GLY A 124 -36.62 -24.22 -10.92
C GLY A 124 -36.87 -22.71 -10.80
N GLY A 125 -38.01 -22.31 -10.22
CA GLY A 125 -38.34 -20.91 -9.98
C GLY A 125 -37.33 -20.21 -9.08
N THR A 126 -36.96 -20.83 -7.95
CA THR A 126 -35.91 -20.30 -7.06
C THR A 126 -34.58 -20.16 -7.79
N PHE A 127 -34.19 -21.12 -8.63
CA PHE A 127 -32.94 -21.04 -9.39
C PHE A 127 -32.92 -19.90 -10.41
N ILE A 128 -34.00 -19.68 -11.17
CA ILE A 128 -34.10 -18.54 -12.09
C ILE A 128 -33.92 -17.22 -11.34
N VAL A 129 -34.61 -17.06 -10.20
CA VAL A 129 -34.52 -15.83 -9.39
C VAL A 129 -33.09 -15.63 -8.87
N LEU A 130 -32.43 -16.69 -8.40
CA LEU A 130 -31.06 -16.63 -7.88
C LEU A 130 -30.06 -16.26 -8.97
N LEU A 131 -30.23 -16.78 -10.19
CA LEU A 131 -29.42 -16.38 -11.35
C LEU A 131 -29.63 -14.92 -11.74
N LEU A 132 -30.88 -14.43 -11.74
CA LEU A 132 -31.19 -13.03 -12.02
C LEU A 132 -30.54 -12.09 -11.00
N VAL A 133 -30.64 -12.40 -9.70
CA VAL A 133 -30.01 -11.61 -8.63
C VAL A 133 -28.48 -11.63 -8.76
N GLY A 134 -27.90 -12.80 -9.04
CA GLY A 134 -26.45 -12.93 -9.26
C GLY A 134 -25.97 -12.09 -10.45
N PHE A 135 -26.73 -12.08 -11.54
CA PHE A 135 -26.39 -11.30 -12.73
C PHE A 135 -26.55 -9.79 -12.51
N LEU A 136 -27.60 -9.38 -11.81
CA LEU A 136 -27.86 -7.97 -11.49
C LEU A 136 -26.79 -7.39 -10.55
N LYS A 137 -26.40 -8.15 -9.51
CA LYS A 137 -25.32 -7.77 -8.60
C LYS A 137 -23.97 -7.64 -9.30
N LYS A 138 -23.67 -8.54 -10.25
CA LYS A 138 -22.44 -8.49 -11.03
C LYS A 138 -22.34 -7.23 -11.91
N ASN A 139 -23.47 -6.74 -12.43
CA ASN A 139 -23.49 -5.54 -13.28
C ASN A 139 -23.28 -4.23 -12.52
N GLN A 140 -23.33 -4.25 -11.18
CA GLN A 140 -23.01 -3.09 -10.34
C GLN A 140 -21.54 -3.02 -9.89
N GLN A 141 -20.75 -4.06 -10.17
CA GLN A 141 -19.33 -4.12 -9.84
C GLN A 141 -18.42 -3.90 -11.07
N ARG A 142 -19.00 -3.56 -12.21
CA ARG A 142 -18.31 -3.04 -13.40
C ARG A 142 -18.61 -1.56 -13.53
#